data_AF-A0A830B9A6-F1
#
_entry.id   AF-A0A830B9A6-F1
#
_cell.length_a   1.000
_cell.length_b   1.000
_cell.length_c   1.000
_cell.angle_alpha   90.00
_cell.angle_beta   90.00
_cell.angle_gamma   90.00
#
_symmetry.space_group_name_H-M   'P 1'
#
loop_
_entity.id
_entity.type
_entity.pdbx_description
1 polymer ?
#
loop_
_entity_poly.entity_id
_entity_poly.type
_entity_poly.pdbx_seq_one_letter_code
_entity_poly.pdbx_strand_id
1 'polypeptide(L)'
;MESLRKDRREARLKEQIEKYRASNPKITEQFADLKRKLPTMSTEDWDSIPEIGDYSLRNKKKRFESFVPVPDTLLEKARQEKEHVSALDPKSRAAGGAETPWAQMPITNLTTVGEGRGTILSLNLDRLSDSVSGLTVVDPKGYLTDLKSMKITSDAEVSDINKARLLLKSVTQSNLTHQHGWIAAARLEEVAGKLQAAQNLIKKGCEECPKSEDVWLEACRLASHDAKAVIARGVKAIPNSVKLWMQAAKLEQDDANKSRVLRKGLEHIPDSVRLWKAVVELANEEDARLLLQRAVECCPLHVELWLALARLETYWNAKKVLNKARIKLSKEPVIWITAAKLEEANGNTDSVGKMIERGIKTLKAEGLEIDREMWMKEAEAAERAGSVETFRHGYKKESDILMAKALQECPTSGILWAASIEMVPRHQQKMKSKDAYERCGDDPHVLASLIKLGHATLAPDIGDF
;
A
#
# COMPACT_ATOMS: atom_id res chain seq x y z
N MET A 1 -55.55 35.25 -96.78
CA MET A 1 -55.75 35.80 -95.42
C MET A 1 -54.57 35.56 -94.47
N GLU A 2 -53.64 34.63 -94.74
CA GLU A 2 -52.42 34.44 -93.92
C GLU A 2 -51.22 35.30 -94.35
N SER A 3 -51.11 35.72 -95.61
CA SER A 3 -49.99 36.53 -96.09
C SER A 3 -49.95 37.94 -95.48
N LEU A 4 -51.08 38.64 -95.36
CA LEU A 4 -51.15 40.01 -94.82
C LEU A 4 -50.93 40.10 -93.30
N ARG A 5 -51.13 39.01 -92.55
CA ARG A 5 -50.86 38.95 -91.10
C ARG A 5 -49.47 38.42 -90.77
N LYS A 6 -48.80 37.80 -91.74
CA LYS A 6 -47.43 37.27 -91.61
C LYS A 6 -46.44 38.41 -91.38
N ASP A 7 -46.49 39.46 -92.19
CA ASP A 7 -45.57 40.61 -92.08
C ASP A 7 -45.64 41.31 -90.71
N ARG A 8 -46.86 41.55 -90.20
CA ARG A 8 -47.04 42.14 -88.86
C ARG A 8 -46.61 41.21 -87.72
N ARG A 9 -46.83 39.90 -87.85
CA ARG A 9 -46.37 38.91 -86.85
C ARG A 9 -44.85 38.78 -86.85
N GLU A 10 -44.23 38.74 -88.03
CA GLU A 10 -42.78 38.66 -88.19
C GLU A 10 -42.09 39.94 -87.70
N ALA A 11 -42.66 41.13 -87.98
CA ALA A 11 -42.14 42.39 -87.44
C ALA A 11 -42.18 42.42 -85.90
N ARG A 12 -43.30 42.03 -85.30
CA ARG A 12 -43.43 41.99 -83.82
C ARG A 12 -42.51 40.93 -83.20
N LEU A 13 -42.35 39.77 -83.82
CA LEU A 13 -41.46 38.71 -83.37
C LEU A 13 -39.99 39.14 -83.48
N LYS A 14 -39.62 39.88 -84.54
CA LYS A 14 -38.30 40.46 -84.71
C LYS A 14 -37.97 41.48 -83.62
N GLU A 15 -38.89 42.40 -83.31
CA GLU A 15 -38.72 43.38 -82.22
C GLU A 15 -38.60 42.71 -80.85
N GLN A 16 -39.36 41.63 -80.59
CA GLN A 16 -39.24 40.87 -79.35
C GLN A 16 -37.89 40.15 -79.23
N ILE A 17 -37.41 39.53 -80.31
CA ILE A 17 -36.10 38.89 -80.34
C ILE A 17 -34.99 39.93 -80.14
N GLU A 18 -35.12 41.12 -80.73
CA GLU A 18 -34.14 42.20 -80.58
C GLU A 18 -34.09 42.72 -79.13
N LYS A 19 -35.25 42.98 -78.50
CA LYS A 19 -35.33 43.33 -77.08
C LYS A 19 -34.78 42.24 -76.16
N TYR A 20 -35.04 40.97 -76.49
CA TYR A 20 -34.54 39.83 -75.72
C TYR A 20 -33.02 39.65 -75.85
N ARG A 21 -32.44 39.88 -77.04
CA ARG A 21 -30.98 39.87 -77.22
C ARG A 21 -30.29 41.07 -76.56
N ALA A 22 -30.97 42.21 -76.45
CA ALA A 22 -30.45 43.36 -75.73
C ALA A 22 -30.38 43.12 -74.21
N SER A 23 -31.35 42.42 -73.62
CA SER A 23 -31.35 42.10 -72.18
C SER A 23 -30.51 40.86 -71.85
N ASN A 24 -30.52 39.85 -72.73
CA ASN A 24 -29.78 38.60 -72.57
C ASN A 24 -28.95 38.29 -73.83
N PRO A 25 -27.86 39.01 -74.07
CA PRO A 25 -26.95 38.72 -75.18
C PRO A 25 -26.36 37.32 -75.01
N LYS A 26 -26.16 36.60 -76.11
CA LYS A 26 -25.49 35.29 -76.06
C LYS A 26 -24.05 35.47 -75.56
N ILE A 27 -23.47 34.44 -74.94
CA ILE A 27 -22.08 34.46 -74.47
C ILE A 27 -21.12 34.92 -75.60
N THR A 28 -21.34 34.43 -76.83
CA THR A 28 -20.56 34.87 -78.01
C THR A 28 -20.71 36.35 -78.36
N GLU A 29 -21.87 36.95 -78.09
CA GLU A 29 -22.16 38.39 -78.29
C GLU A 29 -21.54 39.22 -77.16
N GLN A 30 -21.55 38.74 -75.91
CA GLN A 30 -20.87 39.37 -74.76
C GLN A 30 -19.35 39.47 -74.97
N PHE A 31 -18.76 38.43 -75.57
CA PHE A 31 -17.34 38.39 -75.90
C PHE A 31 -17.01 38.86 -77.32
N ALA A 32 -17.99 39.35 -78.10
CA ALA A 32 -17.76 39.77 -79.48
C ALA A 32 -16.79 40.95 -79.56
N ASP A 33 -16.91 41.92 -78.65
CA ASP A 33 -16.03 43.08 -78.60
C ASP A 33 -14.60 42.71 -78.19
N LEU A 34 -14.45 41.77 -77.24
CA LEU A 34 -13.14 41.24 -76.83
C LEU A 34 -12.50 40.41 -77.96
N LYS A 35 -13.30 39.59 -78.66
CA LYS A 35 -12.85 38.81 -79.81
C LYS A 35 -12.46 39.69 -80.99
N ARG A 36 -13.10 40.85 -81.19
CA ARG A 36 -12.70 41.85 -82.20
C ARG A 36 -11.40 42.57 -81.85
N LYS A 37 -11.02 42.61 -80.57
CA LYS A 37 -9.74 43.15 -80.09
C LYS A 37 -8.60 42.13 -80.13
N LEU A 38 -8.88 40.83 -80.15
CA LEU A 38 -7.84 39.79 -80.25
C LEU A 38 -6.93 39.89 -81.50
N PRO A 39 -7.45 40.23 -82.71
CA PRO A 39 -6.63 40.38 -83.91
C PRO A 39 -5.62 41.53 -83.88
N THR A 40 -5.70 42.46 -82.92
CA THR A 40 -4.70 43.52 -82.76
C THR A 40 -3.44 43.06 -82.03
N MET A 41 -3.42 41.84 -81.51
CA MET A 41 -2.24 41.26 -80.88
C MET A 41 -1.31 40.68 -81.93
N SER A 42 -0.01 40.94 -81.77
CA SER A 42 1.01 40.47 -82.69
C SER A 42 1.12 38.94 -82.61
N THR A 43 1.61 38.31 -83.67
CA THR A 43 1.87 36.87 -83.66
C THR A 43 2.93 36.48 -82.63
N GLU A 44 3.86 37.38 -82.30
CA GLU A 44 4.85 37.16 -81.22
C GLU A 44 4.19 37.11 -79.83
N ASP A 45 3.19 37.96 -79.58
CA ASP A 45 2.42 37.92 -78.32
C ASP A 45 1.65 36.60 -78.18
N TRP A 46 1.14 36.07 -79.30
CA TRP A 46 0.46 34.76 -79.36
C TRP A 46 1.40 33.59 -79.05
N ASP A 47 2.64 33.65 -79.55
CA ASP A 47 3.66 32.61 -79.31
C ASP A 47 4.23 32.69 -77.88
N SER A 48 4.12 33.85 -77.22
CA SER A 48 4.62 34.09 -75.86
C SER A 48 3.66 33.70 -74.73
N ILE A 49 2.44 33.22 -75.05
CA ILE A 49 1.48 32.78 -74.04
C ILE A 49 2.07 31.58 -73.28
N PRO A 50 2.36 31.70 -71.97
CA PRO A 50 2.93 30.59 -71.22
C PRO A 50 1.94 29.42 -71.15
N GLU A 51 2.38 28.21 -71.49
CA GLU A 51 1.61 27.01 -71.19
C GLU A 51 1.41 26.89 -69.67
N ILE A 52 0.25 26.37 -69.25
CA ILE A 52 -0.05 26.14 -67.83
C ILE A 52 0.99 25.16 -67.26
N GLY A 53 1.94 25.69 -66.49
CA GLY A 53 2.78 24.87 -65.63
C GLY A 53 1.90 24.20 -64.58
N ASP A 54 2.11 22.91 -64.33
CA ASP A 54 1.43 22.14 -63.30
C ASP A 54 1.70 22.74 -61.89
N TYR A 55 0.93 23.76 -61.49
CA TYR A 55 0.94 24.29 -60.12
C TYR A 55 0.21 23.37 -59.13
N SER A 56 -0.40 22.29 -59.65
CA SER A 56 -1.01 21.24 -58.87
C SER A 56 0.04 20.17 -58.57
N LEU A 57 0.48 20.09 -57.31
CA LEU A 57 1.38 19.06 -56.74
C LEU A 57 0.84 17.61 -56.86
N ARG A 58 -0.21 17.37 -57.65
CA ARG A 58 -0.98 16.13 -57.71
C ARG A 58 -0.25 14.99 -58.43
N ASN A 59 0.82 15.29 -59.18
CA ASN A 59 1.62 14.29 -59.91
C ASN A 59 3.01 14.00 -59.32
N LYS A 60 3.24 14.23 -58.01
CA LYS A 60 4.37 13.57 -57.33
C LYS A 60 4.03 12.09 -57.15
N LYS A 61 4.68 11.20 -57.92
CA LYS A 61 4.65 9.75 -57.73
C LYS A 61 4.81 9.42 -56.23
N LYS A 62 3.82 8.75 -55.63
CA LYS A 62 3.92 8.24 -54.26
C LYS A 62 5.12 7.29 -54.21
N ARG A 63 6.14 7.62 -53.41
CA ARG A 63 7.25 6.72 -53.14
C ARG A 63 6.69 5.45 -52.50
N PHE A 64 7.22 4.30 -52.88
CA PHE A 64 6.89 3.02 -52.24
C PHE A 64 7.20 3.12 -50.75
N GLU A 65 6.17 3.07 -49.91
CA GLU A 65 6.28 2.94 -48.46
C GLU A 65 6.25 1.44 -48.13
N SER A 66 7.41 0.86 -47.81
CA SER A 66 7.45 -0.46 -47.19
C SER A 66 7.17 -0.30 -45.70
N PHE A 67 6.02 -0.76 -45.24
CA PHE A 67 5.72 -0.83 -43.81
C PHE A 67 6.49 -1.99 -43.18
N VAL A 68 7.52 -1.66 -42.40
CA VAL A 68 8.18 -2.61 -41.49
C VAL A 68 7.56 -2.42 -40.11
N PRO A 69 7.28 -3.49 -39.34
CA PRO A 69 6.85 -3.37 -37.95
C PRO A 69 7.84 -2.51 -37.17
N VAL A 70 7.34 -1.49 -36.49
CA VAL A 70 8.17 -0.60 -35.66
C VAL A 70 8.71 -1.43 -34.49
N PRO A 71 10.02 -1.42 -34.22
CA PRO A 71 10.58 -2.12 -33.07
C PRO A 71 10.13 -1.44 -31.77
N ASP A 72 9.80 -2.25 -30.75
CA ASP A 72 9.26 -1.78 -29.45
C ASP A 72 10.17 -0.78 -28.73
N THR A 73 11.47 -0.76 -29.06
CA THR A 73 12.43 0.24 -28.57
C THR A 73 12.05 1.68 -28.90
N LEU A 74 11.35 1.91 -30.03
CA LEU A 74 10.87 3.24 -30.40
C LEU A 74 9.62 3.65 -29.62
N LEU A 75 8.75 2.70 -29.25
CA LEU A 75 7.60 2.97 -28.40
C LEU A 75 8.04 3.34 -26.99
N GLU A 76 9.07 2.67 -26.49
CA GLU A 76 9.64 2.92 -25.17
C GLU A 76 10.38 4.27 -25.12
N LYS A 77 11.12 4.61 -26.18
CA LYS A 77 11.73 5.93 -26.33
C LYS A 77 10.70 7.06 -26.49
N ALA A 78 9.62 6.84 -27.25
CA ALA A 78 8.54 7.81 -27.40
C ALA A 78 7.75 8.02 -26.09
N ARG A 79 7.66 6.98 -25.24
CA ARG A 79 7.11 7.08 -23.89
C ARG A 79 8.00 7.94 -22.99
N GLN A 80 9.33 7.76 -23.04
CA GLN A 80 10.30 8.57 -22.31
C GLN A 80 10.39 10.02 -22.83
N GLU A 81 10.29 10.25 -24.14
CA GLU A 81 10.29 11.62 -24.70
C GLU A 81 9.01 12.38 -24.35
N LYS A 82 7.85 11.71 -24.27
CA LYS A 82 6.62 12.33 -23.75
C LYS A 82 6.68 12.66 -22.27
N GLU A 83 7.59 12.06 -21.50
CA GLU A 83 7.86 12.44 -20.12
C GLU A 83 8.81 13.65 -20.00
N HIS A 84 9.64 13.93 -21.02
CA HIS A 84 10.68 14.98 -20.95
C HIS A 84 10.45 16.24 -21.79
N VAL A 85 9.45 16.31 -22.67
CA VAL A 85 9.19 17.51 -23.50
C VAL A 85 8.00 18.30 -22.99
N SER A 86 8.22 19.10 -21.94
CA SER A 86 7.36 20.25 -21.62
C SER A 86 8.14 21.48 -21.17
N ALA A 87 9.35 21.68 -21.70
CA ALA A 87 10.07 22.95 -21.61
C ALA A 87 10.09 23.60 -23.00
N LEU A 88 9.20 24.57 -23.19
CA LEU A 88 9.19 25.45 -24.38
C LEU A 88 10.39 26.41 -24.31
N ASP A 89 11.15 26.47 -25.40
CA ASP A 89 12.28 27.39 -25.61
C ASP A 89 11.80 28.86 -25.75
N PRO A 90 12.27 29.82 -24.92
CA PRO A 90 11.88 31.23 -24.98
C PRO A 90 12.41 32.02 -26.19
N LYS A 91 13.25 31.43 -27.06
CA LYS A 91 13.94 32.18 -28.14
C LYS A 91 13.13 32.45 -29.40
N SER A 92 11.89 31.97 -29.51
CA SER A 92 11.04 32.21 -30.70
C SER A 92 10.24 33.53 -30.67
N ARG A 93 10.50 34.43 -29.70
CA ARG A 93 9.72 35.67 -29.51
C ARG A 93 10.44 36.99 -29.82
N ALA A 94 11.64 36.95 -30.40
CA ALA A 94 12.42 38.16 -30.65
C ALA A 94 12.77 38.34 -32.14
N ALA A 95 11.78 38.65 -32.98
CA ALA A 95 12.01 39.26 -34.29
C ALA A 95 10.73 39.98 -34.76
N GLY A 96 10.73 41.31 -34.63
CA GLY A 96 9.61 42.15 -35.07
C GLY A 96 9.81 43.60 -34.63
N GLY A 97 10.95 44.18 -35.02
CA GLY A 97 11.29 45.57 -34.77
C GLY A 97 10.36 46.54 -35.49
N ALA A 98 10.20 47.70 -34.87
CA ALA A 98 9.51 48.85 -35.43
C ALA A 98 10.30 49.41 -36.62
N GLU A 99 9.67 49.48 -37.79
CA GLU A 99 9.93 50.52 -38.78
C GLU A 99 8.63 50.93 -39.46
N THR A 100 8.30 52.21 -39.31
CA THR A 100 7.30 52.93 -40.09
C THR A 100 7.79 53.13 -41.52
N PRO A 101 6.93 52.99 -42.54
CA PRO A 101 6.77 54.11 -43.46
C PRO A 101 5.30 54.50 -43.69
N TRP A 102 5.06 55.78 -43.49
CA TRP A 102 3.84 56.51 -43.80
C TRP A 102 3.79 56.77 -45.32
N ALA A 103 2.68 56.44 -46.00
CA ALA A 103 1.95 57.31 -46.94
C ALA A 103 0.92 56.55 -47.80
N GLN A 104 -0.31 57.07 -47.76
CA GLN A 104 -1.40 56.95 -48.74
C GLN A 104 -2.22 55.65 -48.77
N MET A 105 -3.31 55.66 -47.99
CA MET A 105 -4.71 55.54 -48.44
C MET A 105 -5.62 55.79 -47.22
N PRO A 106 -6.64 56.67 -47.28
CA PRO A 106 -7.56 56.87 -46.16
C PRO A 106 -8.61 55.78 -46.18
N ILE A 107 -8.26 54.59 -45.69
CA ILE A 107 -9.26 53.63 -45.25
C ILE A 107 -9.34 53.83 -43.74
N THR A 108 -10.39 54.50 -43.30
CA THR A 108 -10.78 54.56 -41.89
C THR A 108 -11.02 53.13 -41.41
N ASN A 109 -9.99 52.50 -40.83
CA ASN A 109 -10.13 51.20 -40.18
C ASN A 109 -11.03 51.39 -38.95
N LEU A 110 -12.34 51.26 -39.16
CA LEU A 110 -13.36 51.36 -38.11
C LEU A 110 -13.17 50.28 -37.04
N THR A 111 -12.45 49.22 -37.38
CA THR A 111 -12.01 48.14 -36.49
C THR A 111 -11.04 48.65 -35.42
N THR A 112 -10.05 49.49 -35.75
CA THR A 112 -9.08 49.98 -34.76
C THR A 112 -9.71 50.97 -33.78
N VAL A 113 -10.68 51.77 -34.24
CA VAL A 113 -11.46 52.66 -33.38
C VAL A 113 -12.44 51.87 -32.50
N GLY A 114 -13.03 50.80 -33.04
CA GLY A 114 -13.87 49.87 -32.28
C GLY A 114 -13.10 49.12 -31.18
N GLU A 115 -11.91 48.64 -31.51
CA GLU A 115 -10.99 47.99 -30.57
C GLU A 115 -10.56 48.96 -29.45
N GLY A 116 -10.18 50.19 -29.79
CA GLY A 116 -9.81 51.21 -28.81
C GLY A 116 -10.95 51.60 -27.86
N ARG A 117 -12.20 51.64 -28.35
CA ARG A 117 -13.37 51.84 -27.48
C ARG A 117 -13.66 50.62 -26.62
N GLY A 118 -13.47 49.41 -27.17
CA GLY A 118 -13.62 48.15 -26.43
C GLY A 118 -12.66 48.03 -25.25
N THR A 119 -11.40 48.43 -25.43
CA THR A 119 -10.40 48.43 -24.34
C THR A 119 -10.72 49.46 -23.26
N ILE A 120 -11.27 50.63 -23.63
CA ILE A 120 -11.67 51.64 -22.62
C ILE A 120 -12.88 51.15 -21.83
N LEU A 121 -13.84 50.50 -22.50
CA LEU A 121 -15.00 49.89 -21.84
C LEU A 121 -14.56 48.78 -20.88
N SER A 122 -13.64 47.89 -21.30
CA SER A 122 -13.14 46.83 -20.43
C SER A 122 -12.42 47.39 -19.21
N LEU A 123 -11.60 48.44 -19.36
CA LEU A 123 -10.94 49.09 -18.21
C LEU A 123 -11.93 49.72 -17.23
N ASN A 124 -13.02 50.31 -17.72
CA ASN A 124 -14.08 50.86 -16.86
C ASN A 124 -14.87 49.75 -16.16
N LEU A 125 -15.13 48.64 -16.85
CA LEU A 125 -15.79 47.46 -16.27
C LEU A 125 -14.89 46.76 -15.24
N ASP A 126 -13.59 46.65 -15.50
CA ASP A 126 -12.61 46.09 -14.56
C ASP A 126 -12.57 46.93 -13.28
N ARG A 127 -12.53 48.27 -13.40
CA ARG A 127 -12.60 49.19 -12.26
C ARG A 127 -13.89 49.06 -11.44
N LEU A 128 -15.02 48.77 -12.10
CA LEU A 128 -16.28 48.46 -11.42
C LEU A 128 -16.26 47.06 -10.81
N SER A 129 -15.62 46.08 -11.45
CA SER A 129 -15.51 44.71 -10.97
C SER A 129 -14.60 44.57 -9.75
N ASP A 130 -13.53 45.39 -9.66
CA ASP A 130 -12.64 45.45 -8.49
C ASP A 130 -13.37 45.92 -7.22
N SER A 131 -14.50 46.63 -7.37
CA SER A 131 -15.36 47.04 -6.25
C SER A 131 -16.34 45.95 -5.79
N VAL A 132 -16.46 44.85 -6.55
CA VAL A 132 -17.34 43.71 -6.24
C VAL A 132 -16.51 42.60 -5.62
N SER A 133 -16.53 42.51 -4.29
CA SER A 133 -15.93 41.39 -3.57
C SER A 133 -16.82 40.13 -3.70
N GLY A 134 -16.19 38.95 -3.86
CA GLY A 134 -16.90 37.67 -3.94
C GLY A 134 -16.94 37.00 -5.33
N LEU A 135 -16.26 37.55 -6.35
CA LEU A 135 -16.07 36.84 -7.61
C LEU A 135 -15.13 35.64 -7.39
N THR A 136 -15.59 34.43 -7.71
CA THR A 136 -14.79 33.21 -7.61
C THR A 136 -14.21 32.86 -8.98
N VAL A 137 -12.98 33.30 -9.25
CA VAL A 137 -12.21 32.85 -10.41
C VAL A 137 -11.34 31.68 -9.96
N VAL A 138 -11.64 30.47 -10.45
CA VAL A 138 -10.77 29.32 -10.27
C VAL A 138 -9.59 29.47 -11.24
N ASP A 139 -8.36 29.36 -10.75
CA ASP A 139 -7.17 29.37 -11.61
C ASP A 139 -7.24 28.20 -12.61
N PRO A 140 -7.34 28.46 -13.93
CA PRO A 140 -7.43 27.40 -14.93
C PRO A 140 -6.22 26.48 -14.91
N LYS A 141 -5.05 26.99 -14.52
CA LYS A 141 -3.82 26.17 -14.43
C LYS A 141 -3.89 25.25 -13.21
N GLY A 142 -4.21 25.79 -12.04
CA GLY A 142 -4.44 25.01 -10.81
C GLY A 142 -5.52 23.95 -10.97
N TYR A 143 -6.65 24.30 -11.59
CA TYR A 143 -7.73 23.35 -11.86
C TYR A 143 -7.30 22.22 -12.80
N LEU A 144 -6.54 22.55 -13.86
CA LEU A 144 -6.02 21.53 -14.78
C LEU A 144 -4.91 20.67 -14.15
N THR A 145 -4.11 21.21 -13.23
CA THR A 145 -3.15 20.39 -12.47
C THR A 145 -3.86 19.44 -11.51
N ASP A 146 -4.92 19.90 -10.86
CA ASP A 146 -5.74 19.08 -9.97
C ASP A 146 -6.46 17.97 -10.75
N LEU A 147 -7.03 18.30 -11.92
CA LEU A 147 -7.64 17.31 -12.81
C LEU A 147 -6.62 16.29 -13.35
N LYS A 148 -5.38 16.70 -13.61
CA LYS A 148 -4.30 15.76 -14.00
C LYS A 148 -3.83 14.89 -12.83
N SER A 149 -3.93 15.37 -11.60
CA SER A 149 -3.59 14.62 -10.39
C SER A 149 -4.63 13.54 -10.06
N MET A 150 -5.88 13.72 -10.49
CA MET A 150 -6.88 12.66 -10.43
C MET A 150 -6.49 11.56 -11.42
N LYS A 151 -6.20 10.36 -10.91
CA LYS A 151 -5.98 9.18 -11.74
C LYS A 151 -7.24 8.88 -12.55
N ILE A 152 -7.25 9.29 -13.81
CA ILE A 152 -8.24 8.86 -14.79
C ILE A 152 -7.80 7.47 -15.24
N THR A 153 -8.61 6.45 -14.95
CA THR A 153 -8.39 5.11 -15.48
C THR A 153 -8.42 5.15 -17.01
N SER A 154 -7.50 4.45 -17.65
CA SER A 154 -7.43 4.44 -19.12
C SER A 154 -8.71 3.84 -19.72
N ASP A 155 -9.11 4.25 -20.92
CA ASP A 155 -10.34 3.73 -21.56
C ASP A 155 -10.28 2.19 -21.77
N ALA A 156 -9.06 1.65 -21.92
CA ALA A 156 -8.78 0.22 -21.91
C ALA A 156 -9.11 -0.44 -20.56
N GLU A 157 -8.69 0.17 -19.45
CA GLU A 157 -9.04 -0.28 -18.10
C GLU A 157 -10.55 -0.23 -17.87
N VAL A 158 -11.25 0.79 -18.38
CA VAL A 158 -12.72 0.88 -18.27
C VAL A 158 -13.40 -0.29 -18.99
N SER A 159 -12.93 -0.66 -20.19
CA SER A 159 -13.44 -1.82 -20.93
C SER A 159 -13.21 -3.13 -20.17
N ASP A 160 -12.01 -3.33 -19.63
CA ASP A 160 -11.69 -4.54 -18.89
C ASP A 160 -12.41 -4.63 -17.53
N ILE A 161 -12.61 -3.50 -16.84
CA ILE A 161 -13.47 -3.41 -15.66
C ILE A 161 -14.91 -3.79 -16.02
N ASN A 162 -15.43 -3.36 -17.17
CA ASN A 162 -16.79 -3.72 -17.60
C ASN A 162 -16.93 -5.21 -17.94
N LYS A 163 -15.92 -5.82 -18.57
CA LYS A 163 -15.88 -7.28 -18.76
C LYS A 163 -15.81 -8.00 -17.41
N ALA A 164 -14.97 -7.55 -16.49
CA ALA A 164 -14.86 -8.11 -15.15
C ALA A 164 -16.19 -7.98 -14.37
N ARG A 165 -16.93 -6.88 -14.52
CA ARG A 165 -18.27 -6.72 -13.95
C ARG A 165 -19.24 -7.76 -14.49
N LEU A 166 -19.24 -8.02 -15.80
CA LEU A 166 -20.10 -9.04 -16.40
C LEU A 166 -19.74 -10.45 -15.87
N LEU A 167 -18.45 -10.77 -15.80
CA LEU A 167 -17.98 -12.04 -15.26
C LEU A 167 -18.39 -12.20 -13.80
N LEU A 168 -18.09 -11.23 -12.95
CA LEU A 168 -18.42 -11.31 -11.52
C LEU A 168 -19.92 -11.29 -11.26
N LYS A 169 -20.71 -10.59 -12.09
CA LYS A 169 -22.18 -10.67 -12.04
C LYS A 169 -22.68 -12.07 -12.40
N SER A 170 -22.08 -12.73 -13.40
CA SER A 170 -22.43 -14.12 -13.72
C SER A 170 -22.02 -15.09 -12.60
N VAL A 171 -20.90 -14.84 -11.93
CA VAL A 171 -20.41 -15.63 -10.78
C VAL A 171 -21.34 -15.48 -9.58
N THR A 172 -21.75 -14.25 -9.23
CA THR A 172 -22.65 -14.03 -8.09
C THR A 172 -24.06 -14.54 -8.36
N GLN A 173 -24.55 -14.50 -9.60
CA GLN A 173 -25.85 -15.06 -9.98
C GLN A 173 -25.87 -16.59 -10.03
N SER A 174 -24.79 -17.21 -10.48
CA SER A 174 -24.68 -18.68 -10.54
C SER A 174 -24.46 -19.29 -9.16
N ASN A 175 -23.69 -18.62 -8.30
CA ASN A 175 -23.29 -19.13 -6.99
C ASN A 175 -23.56 -18.08 -5.90
N LEU A 176 -24.81 -18.03 -5.43
CA LEU A 176 -25.24 -17.09 -4.38
C LEU A 176 -24.51 -17.31 -3.04
N THR A 177 -24.12 -18.55 -2.74
CA THR A 177 -23.45 -18.96 -1.50
C THR A 177 -21.93 -18.72 -1.51
N HIS A 178 -21.36 -18.29 -2.63
CA HIS A 178 -19.92 -18.17 -2.76
C HIS A 178 -19.41 -16.82 -2.23
N GLN A 179 -18.84 -16.84 -1.02
CA GLN A 179 -18.33 -15.65 -0.32
C GLN A 179 -17.31 -14.83 -1.11
N HIS A 180 -16.34 -15.48 -1.77
CA HIS A 180 -15.26 -14.76 -2.46
C HIS A 180 -15.75 -14.07 -3.73
N GLY A 181 -16.84 -14.53 -4.34
CA GLY A 181 -17.44 -13.91 -5.52
C GLY A 181 -17.99 -12.52 -5.20
N TRP A 182 -18.72 -12.40 -4.09
CA TRP A 182 -19.25 -11.12 -3.60
C TRP A 182 -18.13 -10.16 -3.18
N ILE A 183 -17.09 -10.67 -2.52
CA ILE A 183 -15.91 -9.87 -2.12
C ILE A 183 -15.18 -9.34 -3.35
N ALA A 184 -14.92 -10.19 -4.34
CA ALA A 184 -14.25 -9.79 -5.58
C ALA A 184 -15.06 -8.74 -6.34
N ALA A 185 -16.38 -8.93 -6.45
CA ALA A 185 -17.28 -7.97 -7.10
C ALA A 185 -17.26 -6.60 -6.43
N ALA A 186 -17.22 -6.56 -5.10
CA ALA A 186 -17.15 -5.30 -4.37
C ALA A 186 -15.78 -4.61 -4.44
N ARG A 187 -14.69 -5.38 -4.35
CA ARG A 187 -13.33 -4.86 -4.55
C ARG A 187 -13.14 -4.31 -5.97
N LEU A 188 -13.76 -4.92 -6.98
CA LEU A 188 -13.74 -4.38 -8.34
C LEU A 188 -14.40 -3.00 -8.43
N GLU A 189 -15.56 -2.82 -7.78
CA GLU A 189 -16.25 -1.52 -7.77
C GLU A 189 -15.51 -0.46 -6.94
N GLU A 190 -14.77 -0.87 -5.92
CA GLU A 190 -13.85 0.01 -5.18
C GLU A 190 -12.71 0.50 -6.07
N VAL A 191 -12.04 -0.41 -6.81
CA VAL A 191 -10.99 -0.05 -7.77
C VAL A 191 -11.55 0.86 -8.87
N ALA A 192 -12.80 0.67 -9.28
CA ALA A 192 -13.48 1.53 -10.23
C ALA A 192 -13.96 2.88 -9.64
N GLY A 193 -13.73 3.15 -8.36
CA GLY A 193 -14.10 4.39 -7.69
C GLY A 193 -15.59 4.50 -7.31
N LYS A 194 -16.40 3.46 -7.53
CA LYS A 194 -17.86 3.45 -7.25
C LYS A 194 -18.16 2.85 -5.87
N LEU A 195 -17.74 3.56 -4.82
CA LEU A 195 -17.88 3.10 -3.43
C LEU A 195 -19.33 2.76 -3.03
N GLN A 196 -20.31 3.56 -3.45
CA GLN A 196 -21.72 3.30 -3.12
C GLN A 196 -22.25 2.02 -3.76
N ALA A 197 -21.85 1.74 -5.01
CA ALA A 197 -22.22 0.51 -5.70
C ALA A 197 -21.57 -0.71 -5.02
N ALA A 198 -20.29 -0.59 -4.62
CA ALA A 198 -19.58 -1.60 -3.87
C ALA A 198 -20.29 -1.92 -2.53
N GLN A 199 -20.68 -0.89 -1.77
CA GLN A 199 -21.41 -1.06 -0.51
C GLN A 199 -22.76 -1.73 -0.70
N ASN A 200 -23.54 -1.35 -1.72
CA ASN A 200 -24.83 -1.99 -2.02
C ASN A 200 -24.65 -3.45 -2.44
N LEU A 201 -23.56 -3.77 -3.15
CA LEU A 201 -23.26 -5.12 -3.58
C LEU A 201 -22.83 -6.00 -2.40
N ILE A 202 -21.99 -5.51 -1.49
CA ILE A 202 -21.68 -6.27 -0.26
C ILE A 202 -22.90 -6.41 0.64
N LYS A 203 -23.75 -5.38 0.77
CA LYS A 203 -24.99 -5.49 1.56
C LYS A 203 -25.85 -6.67 1.07
N LYS A 204 -25.99 -6.85 -0.25
CA LYS A 204 -26.63 -8.02 -0.85
C LYS A 204 -25.84 -9.31 -0.57
N GLY A 205 -24.52 -9.26 -0.71
CA GLY A 205 -23.65 -10.40 -0.37
C GLY A 205 -23.81 -10.86 1.09
N CYS A 206 -24.03 -9.95 2.04
CA CYS A 206 -24.30 -10.26 3.44
C CYS A 206 -25.67 -10.93 3.67
N GLU A 207 -26.68 -10.58 2.87
CA GLU A 207 -28.01 -11.19 2.92
C GLU A 207 -28.00 -12.62 2.35
N GLU A 208 -27.29 -12.80 1.23
CA GLU A 208 -27.16 -14.10 0.55
C GLU A 208 -26.18 -15.05 1.25
N CYS A 209 -25.10 -14.50 1.83
CA CYS A 209 -24.06 -15.24 2.56
C CYS A 209 -23.98 -14.82 4.05
N PRO A 210 -24.97 -15.18 4.88
CA PRO A 210 -24.95 -14.82 6.30
C PRO A 210 -23.89 -15.59 7.09
N LYS A 211 -23.42 -16.75 6.59
CA LYS A 211 -22.51 -17.67 7.29
C LYS A 211 -21.03 -17.33 7.15
N SER A 212 -20.65 -16.47 6.20
CA SER A 212 -19.24 -16.19 5.89
C SER A 212 -18.72 -14.98 6.68
N GLU A 213 -17.68 -15.18 7.48
CA GLU A 213 -17.05 -14.10 8.26
C GLU A 213 -16.42 -13.02 7.36
N ASP A 214 -15.77 -13.45 6.27
CA ASP A 214 -14.94 -12.56 5.44
C ASP A 214 -15.77 -11.51 4.69
N VAL A 215 -17.00 -11.87 4.28
CA VAL A 215 -17.94 -10.92 3.64
C VAL A 215 -18.31 -9.81 4.61
N TRP A 216 -18.59 -10.16 5.87
CA TRP A 216 -18.88 -9.17 6.90
C TRP A 216 -17.67 -8.28 7.21
N LEU A 217 -16.45 -8.83 7.25
CA LEU A 217 -15.23 -8.04 7.45
C LEU A 217 -15.01 -7.02 6.32
N GLU A 218 -15.19 -7.44 5.06
CA GLU A 218 -15.10 -6.52 3.91
C GLU A 218 -16.22 -5.48 3.90
N ALA A 219 -17.44 -5.86 4.30
CA ALA A 219 -18.55 -4.93 4.46
C ALA A 219 -18.21 -3.79 5.43
N CYS A 220 -17.52 -4.13 6.52
CA CYS A 220 -17.14 -3.18 7.55
C CYS A 220 -15.97 -2.28 7.10
N ARG A 221 -15.06 -2.81 6.29
CA ARG A 221 -13.98 -2.03 5.68
C ARG A 221 -14.54 -0.99 4.70
N LEU A 222 -15.53 -1.35 3.89
CA LEU A 222 -16.14 -0.43 2.92
C LEU A 222 -17.08 0.60 3.54
N ALA A 223 -17.74 0.27 4.65
CA ALA A 223 -18.75 1.12 5.27
C ALA A 223 -18.16 2.00 6.38
N SER A 224 -17.25 2.94 6.08
CA SER A 224 -16.55 3.73 7.12
C SER A 224 -17.47 4.43 8.15
N HIS A 225 -18.64 4.91 7.74
CA HIS A 225 -19.60 5.58 8.64
C HIS A 225 -20.61 4.61 9.29
N ASP A 226 -21.09 3.61 8.54
CA ASP A 226 -22.11 2.65 8.99
C ASP A 226 -21.51 1.35 9.57
N ALA A 227 -20.18 1.27 9.71
CA ALA A 227 -19.47 0.04 10.06
C ALA A 227 -20.00 -0.60 11.35
N LYS A 228 -20.38 0.20 12.34
CA LYS A 228 -20.93 -0.30 13.62
C LYS A 228 -22.24 -1.07 13.42
N ALA A 229 -23.15 -0.54 12.59
CA ALA A 229 -24.42 -1.18 12.29
C ALA A 229 -24.23 -2.46 11.46
N VAL A 230 -23.26 -2.46 10.54
CA VAL A 230 -22.90 -3.63 9.73
C VAL A 230 -22.30 -4.73 10.60
N ILE A 231 -21.35 -4.42 11.48
CA ILE A 231 -20.80 -5.39 12.43
C ILE A 231 -21.88 -5.93 13.36
N ALA A 232 -22.76 -5.08 13.89
CA ALA A 232 -23.84 -5.52 14.76
C ALA A 232 -24.78 -6.53 14.07
N ARG A 233 -25.02 -6.37 12.76
CA ARG A 233 -25.75 -7.37 11.96
C ARG A 233 -24.92 -8.64 11.75
N GLY A 234 -23.62 -8.50 11.43
CA GLY A 234 -22.73 -9.64 11.23
C GLY A 234 -22.57 -10.51 12.47
N VAL A 235 -22.44 -9.89 13.65
CA VAL A 235 -22.36 -10.57 14.94
C VAL A 235 -23.66 -11.29 15.29
N LYS A 236 -24.82 -10.72 14.96
CA LYS A 236 -26.11 -11.41 15.12
C LYS A 236 -26.24 -12.62 14.19
N ALA A 237 -25.73 -12.52 12.97
CA ALA A 237 -25.74 -13.61 12.01
C ALA A 237 -24.74 -14.72 12.36
N ILE A 238 -23.55 -14.36 12.86
CA ILE A 238 -22.49 -15.27 13.27
C ILE A 238 -21.98 -14.90 14.66
N PRO A 239 -22.67 -15.38 15.73
CA PRO A 239 -22.22 -15.12 17.10
C PRO A 239 -20.87 -15.77 17.43
N ASN A 240 -20.53 -16.85 16.73
CA ASN A 240 -19.37 -17.70 17.01
C ASN A 240 -18.06 -17.22 16.34
N SER A 241 -18.07 -16.08 15.65
CA SER A 241 -16.87 -15.58 14.95
C SER A 241 -16.01 -14.67 15.83
N VAL A 242 -14.82 -15.17 16.19
CA VAL A 242 -13.81 -14.39 16.93
C VAL A 242 -13.34 -13.17 16.14
N LYS A 243 -13.19 -13.28 14.81
CA LYS A 243 -12.68 -12.20 13.96
C LYS A 243 -13.65 -11.01 13.93
N LEU A 244 -14.94 -11.28 13.87
CA LEU A 244 -15.97 -10.22 13.88
C LEU A 244 -15.98 -9.47 15.21
N TRP A 245 -15.91 -10.17 16.33
CA TRP A 245 -15.82 -9.54 17.66
C TRP A 245 -14.54 -8.70 17.84
N MET A 246 -13.40 -9.18 17.33
CA MET A 246 -12.15 -8.42 17.34
C MET A 246 -12.23 -7.16 16.47
N GLN A 247 -12.85 -7.26 15.29
CA GLN A 247 -13.05 -6.10 14.43
C GLN A 247 -14.05 -5.12 15.03
N ALA A 248 -15.09 -5.61 15.72
CA ALA A 248 -16.04 -4.80 16.48
C ALA A 248 -15.34 -3.95 17.54
N ALA A 249 -14.43 -4.56 18.31
CA ALA A 249 -13.65 -3.85 19.32
C ALA A 249 -12.75 -2.76 18.70
N LYS A 250 -12.18 -2.98 17.51
CA LYS A 250 -11.35 -1.95 16.84
C LYS A 250 -12.14 -0.73 16.36
N LEU A 251 -13.44 -0.87 16.10
CA LEU A 251 -14.29 0.24 15.68
C LEU A 251 -14.75 1.13 16.84
N GLU A 252 -14.69 0.63 18.07
CA GLU A 252 -15.01 1.42 19.24
C GLU A 252 -13.81 2.27 19.65
N GLN A 253 -14.08 3.52 20.06
CA GLN A 253 -13.03 4.44 20.51
C GLN A 253 -12.76 4.24 22.00
N ASP A 254 -13.82 4.13 22.82
CA ASP A 254 -13.72 4.02 24.27
C ASP A 254 -13.36 2.60 24.73
N ASP A 255 -12.39 2.48 25.62
CA ASP A 255 -11.95 1.19 26.18
C ASP A 255 -13.05 0.51 27.01
N ALA A 256 -13.91 1.29 27.66
CA ALA A 256 -15.10 0.79 28.33
C ALA A 256 -16.07 0.10 27.34
N ASN A 257 -16.29 0.68 26.15
CA ASN A 257 -17.16 0.10 25.13
C ASN A 257 -16.49 -1.12 24.46
N LYS A 258 -15.19 -1.08 24.22
CA LYS A 258 -14.40 -2.23 23.74
C LYS A 258 -14.54 -3.42 24.69
N SER A 259 -14.33 -3.22 25.98
CA SER A 259 -14.46 -4.28 26.99
C SER A 259 -15.87 -4.87 27.05
N ARG A 260 -16.92 -4.05 26.83
CA ARG A 260 -18.32 -4.53 26.79
C ARG A 260 -18.60 -5.38 25.56
N VAL A 261 -18.12 -4.97 24.39
CA VAL A 261 -18.26 -5.73 23.14
C VAL A 261 -17.54 -7.07 23.26
N LEU A 262 -16.30 -7.06 23.76
CA LEU A 262 -15.53 -8.29 23.92
C LEU A 262 -16.13 -9.22 24.98
N ARG A 263 -16.66 -8.69 26.10
CA ARG A 263 -17.39 -9.49 27.10
C ARG A 263 -18.62 -10.18 26.51
N LYS A 264 -19.42 -9.47 25.71
CA LYS A 264 -20.52 -10.08 24.95
C LYS A 264 -20.02 -11.15 23.98
N GLY A 265 -18.87 -10.93 23.35
CA GLY A 265 -18.23 -11.95 22.52
C GLY A 265 -17.85 -13.21 23.29
N LEU A 266 -17.35 -13.07 24.52
CA LEU A 266 -17.00 -14.19 25.39
C LEU A 266 -18.23 -14.95 25.93
N GLU A 267 -19.38 -14.31 26.07
CA GLU A 267 -20.64 -15.01 26.39
C GLU A 267 -21.02 -16.02 25.30
N HIS A 268 -20.74 -15.69 24.03
CA HIS A 268 -20.97 -16.58 22.90
C HIS A 268 -19.80 -17.55 22.64
N ILE A 269 -18.56 -17.12 22.90
CA ILE A 269 -17.35 -17.88 22.60
C ILE A 269 -16.43 -17.89 23.83
N PRO A 270 -16.65 -18.79 24.79
CA PRO A 270 -15.80 -18.90 25.98
C PRO A 270 -14.41 -19.48 25.68
N ASP A 271 -14.25 -20.20 24.56
CA ASP A 271 -13.03 -20.99 24.27
C ASP A 271 -11.94 -20.19 23.52
N SER A 272 -12.22 -18.93 23.17
CA SER A 272 -11.30 -18.14 22.36
C SER A 272 -10.27 -17.41 23.22
N VAL A 273 -9.04 -17.92 23.20
CA VAL A 273 -7.89 -17.30 23.86
C VAL A 273 -7.60 -15.89 23.32
N ARG A 274 -7.85 -15.65 22.04
CA ARG A 274 -7.62 -14.34 21.42
C ARG A 274 -8.55 -13.27 21.99
N LEU A 275 -9.81 -13.61 22.24
CA LEU A 275 -10.75 -12.69 22.89
C LEU A 275 -10.37 -12.47 24.36
N TRP A 276 -10.01 -13.53 25.08
CA TRP A 276 -9.54 -13.41 26.47
C TRP A 276 -8.33 -12.50 26.61
N LYS A 277 -7.31 -12.65 25.75
CA LYS A 277 -6.13 -11.77 25.74
C LYS A 277 -6.52 -10.30 25.52
N ALA A 278 -7.34 -10.02 24.49
CA ALA A 278 -7.79 -8.67 24.19
C ALA A 278 -8.62 -8.03 25.32
N VAL A 279 -9.40 -8.84 26.04
CA VAL A 279 -10.16 -8.37 27.22
C VAL A 279 -9.22 -8.05 28.37
N VAL A 280 -8.23 -8.90 28.63
CA VAL A 280 -7.28 -8.73 29.73
C VAL A 280 -6.38 -7.52 29.51
N GLU A 281 -5.96 -7.25 28.28
CA GLU A 281 -5.16 -6.07 27.92
C GLU A 281 -5.88 -4.74 28.19
N LEU A 282 -7.22 -4.73 28.15
CA LEU A 282 -8.03 -3.54 28.37
C LEU A 282 -8.52 -3.40 29.83
N ALA A 283 -8.28 -4.41 30.67
CA ALA A 283 -8.80 -4.45 32.04
C ALA A 283 -7.77 -3.90 33.05
N ASN A 284 -8.28 -3.37 34.16
CA ASN A 284 -7.46 -3.04 35.33
C ASN A 284 -6.87 -4.32 35.97
N GLU A 285 -5.83 -4.19 36.79
CA GLU A 285 -5.12 -5.34 37.39
C GLU A 285 -6.03 -6.30 38.19
N GLU A 286 -7.01 -5.75 38.92
CA GLU A 286 -7.95 -6.56 39.72
C GLU A 286 -8.97 -7.29 38.84
N ASP A 287 -9.57 -6.58 37.88
CA ASP A 287 -10.51 -7.15 36.91
C ASP A 287 -9.81 -8.19 36.02
N ALA A 288 -8.56 -7.90 35.62
CA ALA A 288 -7.73 -8.81 34.84
C ALA A 288 -7.50 -10.13 35.58
N ARG A 289 -7.28 -10.10 36.90
CA ARG A 289 -7.15 -11.32 37.72
C ARG A 289 -8.43 -12.16 37.68
N LEU A 290 -9.59 -11.55 37.90
CA LEU A 290 -10.89 -12.26 37.87
C LEU A 290 -11.20 -12.83 36.48
N LEU A 291 -10.94 -12.04 35.44
CA LEU A 291 -11.14 -12.46 34.05
C LEU A 291 -10.20 -13.60 33.66
N LEU A 292 -8.93 -13.57 34.10
CA LEU A 292 -7.98 -14.65 33.86
C LEU A 292 -8.36 -15.94 34.59
N GLN A 293 -8.88 -15.87 35.81
CA GLN A 293 -9.37 -17.07 36.52
C GLN A 293 -10.48 -17.76 35.72
N ARG A 294 -11.44 -16.98 35.19
CA ARG A 294 -12.48 -17.52 34.30
C ARG A 294 -11.91 -18.02 32.98
N ALA A 295 -10.98 -17.28 32.37
CA ALA A 295 -10.36 -17.63 31.10
C ALA A 295 -9.65 -18.99 31.18
N VAL A 296 -8.98 -19.25 32.30
CA VAL A 296 -8.24 -20.48 32.56
C VAL A 296 -9.16 -21.69 32.76
N GLU A 297 -10.36 -21.48 33.31
CA GLU A 297 -11.39 -22.52 33.40
C GLU A 297 -11.95 -22.89 32.03
N CYS A 298 -12.20 -21.89 31.17
CA CYS A 298 -12.70 -22.09 29.81
C CYS A 298 -11.62 -22.64 28.85
N CYS A 299 -10.37 -22.15 28.97
CA CYS A 299 -9.25 -22.47 28.10
C CYS A 299 -8.09 -23.12 28.88
N PRO A 300 -8.24 -24.37 29.35
CA PRO A 300 -7.23 -25.01 30.20
C PRO A 300 -5.93 -25.35 29.47
N LEU A 301 -5.98 -25.45 28.14
CA LEU A 301 -4.85 -25.91 27.32
C LEU A 301 -3.83 -24.81 26.99
N HIS A 302 -4.16 -23.54 27.20
CA HIS A 302 -3.32 -22.44 26.72
C HIS A 302 -2.37 -21.91 27.80
N VAL A 303 -1.06 -22.12 27.63
CA VAL A 303 -0.02 -21.78 28.62
C VAL A 303 -0.06 -20.30 29.03
N GLU A 304 -0.13 -19.40 28.07
CA GLU A 304 0.05 -17.96 28.31
C GLU A 304 -0.95 -17.37 29.30
N LEU A 305 -2.20 -17.86 29.32
CA LEU A 305 -3.22 -17.40 30.27
C LEU A 305 -2.85 -17.79 31.70
N TRP A 306 -2.36 -19.01 31.90
CA TRP A 306 -1.87 -19.48 33.20
C TRP A 306 -0.66 -18.67 33.67
N LEU A 307 0.26 -18.32 32.77
CA LEU A 307 1.43 -17.52 33.11
C LEU A 307 1.07 -16.08 33.47
N ALA A 308 0.16 -15.45 32.71
CA ALA A 308 -0.34 -14.11 33.00
C ALA A 308 -1.03 -14.07 34.37
N LEU A 309 -1.84 -15.09 34.67
CA LEU A 309 -2.52 -15.22 35.95
C LEU A 309 -1.51 -15.36 37.11
N ALA A 310 -0.51 -16.23 36.96
CA ALA A 310 0.52 -16.44 37.97
C ALA A 310 1.37 -15.18 38.26
N ARG A 311 1.54 -14.29 37.28
CA ARG A 311 2.25 -13.01 37.46
C ARG A 311 1.43 -11.95 38.21
N LEU A 312 0.11 -11.98 38.08
CA LEU A 312 -0.80 -10.99 38.69
C LEU A 312 -1.27 -11.40 40.09
N GLU A 313 -1.13 -12.68 40.46
CA GLU A 313 -1.56 -13.19 41.76
C GLU A 313 -0.48 -13.12 42.84
N THR A 314 -0.92 -13.18 44.10
CA THR A 314 -0.04 -13.36 45.25
C THR A 314 0.59 -14.75 45.24
N TYR A 315 1.77 -14.88 45.85
CA TYR A 315 2.56 -16.11 45.86
C TYR A 315 1.78 -17.40 46.14
N TRP A 316 0.99 -17.44 47.22
CA TRP A 316 0.26 -18.63 47.62
C TRP A 316 -0.82 -19.03 46.62
N ASN A 317 -1.50 -18.06 46.00
CA ASN A 317 -2.51 -18.31 44.99
C ASN A 317 -1.87 -18.70 43.66
N ALA A 318 -0.81 -17.98 43.24
CA ALA A 318 -0.02 -18.32 42.06
C ALA A 318 0.54 -19.75 42.13
N LYS A 319 0.99 -20.21 43.31
CA LYS A 319 1.42 -21.61 43.51
C LYS A 319 0.29 -22.62 43.32
N LYS A 320 -0.93 -22.33 43.82
CA LYS A 320 -2.11 -23.18 43.59
C LYS A 320 -2.47 -23.20 42.10
N VAL A 321 -2.40 -22.05 41.43
CA VAL A 321 -2.73 -21.92 40.02
C VAL A 321 -1.72 -22.66 39.14
N LEU A 322 -0.43 -22.51 39.39
CA LEU A 322 0.61 -23.25 38.68
C LEU A 322 0.51 -24.76 38.92
N ASN A 323 0.12 -25.20 40.12
CA ASN A 323 -0.14 -26.62 40.36
C ASN A 323 -1.36 -27.14 39.58
N LYS A 324 -2.44 -26.35 39.46
CA LYS A 324 -3.58 -26.68 38.58
C LYS A 324 -3.14 -26.71 37.11
N ALA A 325 -2.32 -25.75 36.68
CA ALA A 325 -1.78 -25.67 35.33
C ALA A 325 -0.98 -26.92 34.97
N ARG A 326 -0.09 -27.38 35.87
CA ARG A 326 0.71 -28.61 35.67
C ARG A 326 -0.12 -29.86 35.45
N ILE A 327 -1.25 -29.98 36.15
CA ILE A 327 -2.15 -31.15 36.00
C ILE A 327 -2.87 -31.10 34.65
N LYS A 328 -3.25 -29.90 34.18
CA LYS A 328 -3.94 -29.72 32.90
C LYS A 328 -3.00 -29.72 31.71
N LEU A 329 -1.78 -29.24 31.90
CA LEU A 329 -0.81 -28.96 30.87
C LEU A 329 0.55 -29.47 31.31
N SER A 330 0.73 -30.77 31.10
CA SER A 330 1.89 -31.50 31.55
C SER A 330 3.01 -31.53 30.51
N LYS A 331 2.66 -31.27 29.25
CA LYS A 331 3.54 -31.22 28.06
C LYS A 331 4.40 -29.95 27.96
N GLU A 332 4.13 -28.93 28.76
CA GLU A 332 4.72 -27.60 28.56
C GLU A 332 5.78 -27.28 29.64
N PRO A 333 7.07 -27.16 29.27
CA PRO A 333 8.16 -26.92 30.23
C PRO A 333 8.08 -25.52 30.85
N VAL A 334 7.48 -24.56 30.14
CA VAL A 334 7.40 -23.15 30.54
C VAL A 334 6.75 -22.99 31.92
N ILE A 335 5.77 -23.81 32.26
CA ILE A 335 5.07 -23.75 33.57
C ILE A 335 6.03 -24.08 34.71
N TRP A 336 6.93 -25.04 34.52
CA TRP A 336 7.94 -25.40 35.52
C TRP A 336 8.95 -24.27 35.71
N ILE A 337 9.37 -23.63 34.63
CA ILE A 337 10.29 -22.49 34.66
C ILE A 337 9.64 -21.29 35.34
N THR A 338 8.37 -20.99 35.04
CA THR A 338 7.68 -19.88 35.71
C THR A 338 7.45 -20.12 37.19
N ALA A 339 7.20 -21.37 37.59
CA ALA A 339 7.14 -21.72 39.00
C ALA A 339 8.50 -21.55 39.68
N ALA A 340 9.59 -21.93 39.00
CA ALA A 340 10.94 -21.72 39.49
C ALA A 340 11.25 -20.22 39.67
N LYS A 341 10.88 -19.39 38.70
CA LYS A 341 11.00 -17.92 38.78
C LYS A 341 10.22 -17.33 39.95
N LEU A 342 9.02 -17.85 40.22
CA LEU A 342 8.19 -17.41 41.35
C LEU A 342 8.84 -17.76 42.72
N GLU A 343 9.43 -18.94 42.85
CA GLU A 343 10.14 -19.34 44.07
C GLU A 343 11.45 -18.56 44.27
N GLU A 344 12.16 -18.22 43.18
CA GLU A 344 13.34 -17.36 43.23
C GLU A 344 12.98 -15.94 43.67
N ALA A 345 11.91 -15.35 43.10
CA ALA A 345 11.44 -14.02 43.48
C ALA A 345 11.11 -13.89 44.98
N ASN A 346 10.74 -15.00 45.63
CA ASN A 346 10.44 -15.05 47.07
C ASN A 346 11.61 -15.53 47.94
N GLY A 347 12.79 -15.77 47.35
CA GLY A 347 14.00 -16.15 48.07
C GLY A 347 14.17 -17.65 48.39
N ASN A 348 13.32 -18.53 47.84
CA ASN A 348 13.39 -19.98 48.06
C ASN A 348 14.30 -20.70 47.04
N THR A 349 15.58 -20.32 46.98
CA THR A 349 16.57 -20.80 45.98
C THR A 349 16.75 -22.32 45.98
N ASP A 350 16.78 -22.97 47.15
CA ASP A 350 16.94 -24.43 47.26
C ASP A 350 15.77 -25.22 46.65
N SER A 351 14.59 -24.62 46.62
CA SER A 351 13.39 -25.25 46.07
C SER A 351 13.39 -25.24 44.54
N VAL A 352 14.09 -24.27 43.94
CA VAL A 352 14.17 -24.09 42.48
C VAL A 352 14.82 -25.29 41.81
N GLY A 353 16.00 -25.71 42.29
CA GLY A 353 16.70 -26.89 41.75
C GLY A 353 15.82 -28.14 41.82
N LYS A 354 15.16 -28.38 42.96
CA LYS A 354 14.23 -29.49 43.15
C LYS A 354 12.98 -29.40 42.26
N MET A 355 12.56 -28.21 41.84
CA MET A 355 11.42 -28.04 40.92
C MET A 355 11.82 -28.32 39.48
N ILE A 356 12.99 -27.84 39.04
CA ILE A 356 13.50 -28.08 37.68
C ILE A 356 13.80 -29.57 37.49
N GLU A 357 14.47 -30.22 38.45
CA GLU A 357 14.72 -31.67 38.39
C GLU A 357 13.42 -32.48 38.31
N ARG A 358 12.38 -32.07 39.06
CA ARG A 358 11.05 -32.71 38.97
C ARG A 358 10.39 -32.47 37.62
N GLY A 359 10.45 -31.24 37.11
CA GLY A 359 9.91 -30.87 35.80
C GLY A 359 10.53 -31.69 34.67
N ILE A 360 11.86 -31.83 34.66
CA ILE A 360 12.59 -32.65 33.68
C ILE A 360 12.15 -34.12 33.78
N LYS A 361 11.99 -34.67 34.99
CA LYS A 361 11.51 -36.05 35.17
C LYS A 361 10.09 -36.25 34.64
N THR A 362 9.18 -35.31 34.91
CA THR A 362 7.80 -35.40 34.41
C THR A 362 7.72 -35.23 32.90
N LEU A 363 8.49 -34.32 32.31
CA LEU A 363 8.51 -34.10 30.86
C LEU A 363 9.10 -35.30 30.11
N LYS A 364 10.18 -35.91 30.66
CA LYS A 364 10.74 -37.15 30.14
C LYS A 364 9.76 -38.32 30.23
N ALA A 365 8.98 -38.40 31.30
CA ALA A 365 7.95 -39.43 31.46
C ALA A 365 6.82 -39.31 30.42
N GLU A 366 6.55 -38.09 29.94
CA GLU A 366 5.53 -37.83 28.91
C GLU A 366 6.07 -37.89 27.48
N GLY A 367 7.35 -38.18 27.30
CA GLY A 367 7.95 -38.43 25.98
C GLY A 367 8.32 -37.17 25.19
N LEU A 368 8.42 -35.99 25.84
CA LEU A 368 9.00 -34.81 25.20
C LEU A 368 10.53 -34.86 25.27
N GLU A 369 11.16 -34.92 24.10
CA GLU A 369 12.58 -34.65 23.99
C GLU A 369 12.84 -33.17 24.27
N ILE A 370 13.78 -32.92 25.17
CA ILE A 370 14.13 -31.58 25.62
C ILE A 370 15.04 -30.95 24.56
N ASP A 371 14.48 -30.05 23.76
CA ASP A 371 15.25 -29.22 22.83
C ASP A 371 16.24 -28.36 23.61
N ARG A 372 17.53 -28.70 23.53
CA ARG A 372 18.61 -27.97 24.21
C ARG A 372 18.59 -26.48 23.86
N GLU A 373 18.33 -26.14 22.61
CA GLU A 373 18.26 -24.74 22.16
C GLU A 373 17.09 -23.97 22.75
N MET A 374 15.91 -24.60 22.89
CA MET A 374 14.74 -23.96 23.49
C MET A 374 15.00 -23.66 24.97
N TRP A 375 15.55 -24.62 25.70
CA TRP A 375 15.91 -24.44 27.11
C TRP A 375 16.99 -23.38 27.33
N MET A 376 17.99 -23.32 26.44
CA MET A 376 19.01 -22.26 26.47
C MET A 376 18.40 -20.87 26.19
N LYS A 377 17.51 -20.75 25.20
CA LYS A 377 16.80 -19.49 24.92
C LYS A 377 15.93 -19.04 26.10
N GLU A 378 15.27 -19.98 26.77
CA GLU A 378 14.47 -19.70 27.97
C GLU A 378 15.35 -19.34 29.18
N ALA A 379 16.53 -19.93 29.28
CA ALA A 379 17.56 -19.57 30.26
C ALA A 379 18.05 -18.15 30.07
N GLU A 380 18.47 -17.79 28.85
CA GLU A 380 18.90 -16.43 28.51
C GLU A 380 17.78 -15.40 28.78
N ALA A 381 16.52 -15.75 28.47
CA ALA A 381 15.37 -14.90 28.75
C ALA A 381 15.12 -14.73 30.26
N ALA A 382 15.42 -15.74 31.07
CA ALA A 382 15.33 -15.66 32.53
C ALA A 382 16.48 -14.85 33.14
N GLU A 383 17.70 -14.99 32.62
CA GLU A 383 18.85 -14.19 33.02
C GLU A 383 18.63 -12.71 32.70
N ARG A 384 18.12 -12.40 31.50
CA ARG A 384 17.69 -11.04 31.13
C ARG A 384 16.60 -10.49 32.04
N ALA A 385 15.74 -11.35 32.57
CA ALA A 385 14.69 -10.96 33.53
C ALA A 385 15.20 -10.85 34.98
N GLY A 386 16.50 -11.08 35.24
CA GLY A 386 17.10 -10.99 36.58
C GLY A 386 16.90 -12.23 37.46
N SER A 387 16.32 -13.31 36.92
CA SER A 387 16.13 -14.59 37.61
C SER A 387 17.30 -15.54 37.31
N VAL A 388 18.50 -15.17 37.77
CA VAL A 388 19.74 -15.85 37.39
C VAL A 388 19.93 -17.17 38.15
N GLU A 389 19.41 -17.26 39.37
CA GLU A 389 19.61 -18.44 40.21
C GLU A 389 18.78 -19.65 39.75
N THR A 390 17.67 -19.43 39.03
CA THR A 390 16.88 -20.51 38.43
C THR A 390 17.70 -21.43 37.53
N PHE A 391 18.50 -20.86 36.63
CA PHE A 391 19.28 -21.63 35.67
C PHE A 391 20.66 -22.01 36.20
N ARG A 392 21.27 -21.18 37.06
CA ARG A 392 22.53 -21.57 37.73
C ARG A 392 22.38 -22.85 38.53
N HIS A 393 21.30 -23.01 39.31
CA HIS A 393 21.15 -24.18 40.18
C HIS A 393 20.79 -25.46 39.43
N GLY A 394 19.92 -25.39 38.42
CA GLY A 394 19.50 -26.56 37.63
C GLY A 394 20.62 -27.09 36.73
N TYR A 395 21.40 -26.20 36.13
CA TYR A 395 22.43 -26.57 35.16
C TYR A 395 23.82 -26.73 35.76
N LYS A 396 24.09 -26.36 37.01
CA LYS A 396 25.46 -26.44 37.59
C LYS A 396 26.10 -27.82 37.42
N LYS A 397 25.38 -28.89 37.74
CA LYS A 397 25.90 -30.26 37.62
C LYS A 397 26.10 -30.67 36.17
N GLU A 398 25.13 -30.38 35.31
CA GLU A 398 25.19 -30.75 33.89
C GLU A 398 26.22 -29.92 33.12
N SER A 399 26.36 -28.63 33.47
CA SER A 399 27.35 -27.71 32.92
C SER A 399 28.74 -28.07 33.40
N ASP A 400 28.92 -28.45 34.68
CA ASP A 400 30.18 -29.00 35.18
C ASP A 400 30.56 -30.31 34.45
N ILE A 401 29.59 -31.20 34.18
CA ILE A 401 29.82 -32.46 33.44
C ILE A 401 30.16 -32.20 31.96
N LEU A 402 29.43 -31.32 31.28
CA LEU A 402 29.70 -30.95 29.88
C LEU A 402 31.04 -30.23 29.75
N MET A 403 31.34 -29.32 30.67
CA MET A 403 32.63 -28.62 30.73
C MET A 403 33.77 -29.63 30.98
N ALA A 404 33.58 -30.59 31.88
CA ALA A 404 34.56 -31.66 32.12
C ALA A 404 34.78 -32.54 30.88
N LYS A 405 33.72 -32.90 30.14
CA LYS A 405 33.82 -33.62 28.86
C LYS A 405 34.53 -32.80 27.78
N ALA A 406 34.19 -31.52 27.65
CA ALA A 406 34.83 -30.62 26.69
C ALA A 406 36.32 -30.42 26.98
N LEU A 407 36.70 -30.33 28.26
CA LEU A 407 38.11 -30.29 28.71
C LEU A 407 38.82 -31.65 28.53
N GLN A 408 38.09 -32.76 28.50
CA GLN A 408 38.65 -34.09 28.22
C GLN A 408 38.92 -34.29 26.72
N GLU A 409 38.04 -33.78 25.84
CA GLU A 409 38.21 -33.83 24.39
C GLU A 409 39.26 -32.80 23.91
N CYS A 410 39.27 -31.61 24.52
CA CYS A 410 40.17 -30.50 24.18
C CYS A 410 40.92 -30.00 25.42
N PRO A 411 41.96 -30.71 25.89
CA PRO A 411 42.67 -30.37 27.12
C PRO A 411 43.48 -29.06 27.05
N THR A 412 43.84 -28.60 25.85
CA THR A 412 44.73 -27.45 25.61
C THR A 412 44.02 -26.15 25.27
N SER A 413 42.70 -26.11 25.15
CA SER A 413 42.00 -24.88 24.76
C SER A 413 41.82 -23.91 25.94
N GLY A 414 42.56 -22.79 25.95
CA GLY A 414 42.46 -21.77 27.00
C GLY A 414 41.09 -21.08 27.13
N ILE A 415 40.29 -21.04 26.06
CA ILE A 415 38.91 -20.48 26.10
C ILE A 415 38.00 -21.34 26.99
N LEU A 416 38.11 -22.67 26.89
CA LEU A 416 37.34 -23.59 27.72
C LEU A 416 37.79 -23.51 29.18
N TRP A 417 39.10 -23.46 29.43
CA TRP A 417 39.61 -23.31 30.79
C TRP A 417 39.20 -21.98 31.43
N ALA A 418 39.25 -20.87 30.70
CA ALA A 418 38.80 -19.57 31.18
C ALA A 418 37.30 -19.59 31.56
N ALA A 419 36.45 -20.19 30.71
CA ALA A 419 35.03 -20.37 31.01
C ALA A 419 34.81 -21.28 32.24
N SER A 420 35.56 -22.39 32.36
CA SER A 420 35.48 -23.28 33.53
C SER A 420 35.90 -22.60 34.83
N ILE A 421 36.81 -21.63 34.79
CA ILE A 421 37.21 -20.84 35.97
C ILE A 421 36.06 -19.91 36.36
N GLU A 422 35.46 -19.20 35.41
CA GLU A 422 34.35 -18.28 35.68
C GLU A 422 33.10 -19.01 36.22
N MET A 423 32.86 -20.27 35.80
CA MET A 423 31.70 -21.08 36.24
C MET A 423 31.76 -21.57 37.70
N VAL A 424 32.95 -21.66 38.29
CA VAL A 424 33.13 -22.25 39.62
C VAL A 424 33.02 -21.23 40.75
N PRO A 425 32.49 -21.60 41.94
CA PRO A 425 32.42 -20.70 43.08
C PRO A 425 33.78 -20.09 43.46
N ARG A 426 33.80 -18.83 43.89
CA ARG A 426 35.03 -18.03 44.14
C ARG A 426 36.11 -18.73 44.97
N HIS A 427 35.75 -19.57 45.93
CA HIS A 427 36.72 -20.30 46.75
C HIS A 427 37.44 -21.44 46.01
N GLN A 428 36.81 -22.02 44.99
CA GLN A 428 37.37 -23.11 44.17
C GLN A 428 38.03 -22.61 42.88
N GLN A 429 37.78 -21.35 42.48
CA GLN A 429 38.37 -20.74 41.29
C GLN A 429 39.90 -20.77 41.31
N LYS A 430 40.52 -20.59 42.50
CA LYS A 430 41.98 -20.62 42.67
C LYS A 430 42.62 -21.97 42.37
N MET A 431 41.93 -23.07 42.68
CA MET A 431 42.45 -24.41 42.40
C MET A 431 42.33 -24.71 40.91
N LYS A 432 41.17 -24.41 40.30
CA LYS A 432 40.97 -24.60 38.86
C LYS A 432 41.85 -23.70 37.98
N SER A 433 42.20 -22.50 38.46
CA SER A 433 43.09 -21.61 37.71
C SER A 433 44.55 -22.10 37.68
N LYS A 434 44.98 -22.85 38.70
CA LYS A 434 46.28 -23.53 38.70
C LYS A 434 46.29 -24.70 37.72
N ASP A 435 45.27 -25.56 37.77
CA ASP A 435 45.12 -26.67 36.82
C ASP A 435 45.03 -26.20 35.37
N ALA A 436 44.40 -25.04 35.13
CA ALA A 436 44.33 -24.40 33.82
C ALA A 436 45.70 -23.91 33.32
N TYR A 437 46.47 -23.26 34.21
CA TYR A 437 47.80 -22.76 33.87
C TYR A 437 48.77 -23.91 33.56
N GLU A 438 48.72 -25.00 34.32
CA GLU A 438 49.55 -26.18 34.10
C GLU A 438 49.27 -26.90 32.77
N ARG A 439 48.06 -26.76 32.20
CA ARG A 439 47.65 -27.46 30.97
C ARG A 439 47.65 -26.60 29.70
N CYS A 440 47.39 -25.30 29.82
CA CYS A 440 47.30 -24.37 28.68
C CYS A 440 48.47 -23.38 28.57
N GLY A 441 49.33 -23.27 29.59
CA GLY A 441 50.40 -22.27 29.60
C GLY A 441 49.87 -20.82 29.52
N ASP A 442 50.55 -19.97 28.75
CA ASP A 442 50.28 -18.52 28.64
C ASP A 442 49.17 -18.16 27.63
N ASP A 443 48.09 -18.94 27.59
CA ASP A 443 46.95 -18.61 26.74
C ASP A 443 46.31 -17.26 27.16
N PRO A 444 46.13 -16.29 26.24
CA PRO A 444 45.66 -14.94 26.58
C PRO A 444 44.32 -14.89 27.33
N HIS A 445 43.44 -15.87 27.06
CA HIS A 445 42.12 -15.95 27.66
C HIS A 445 42.17 -16.44 29.12
N VAL A 446 43.10 -17.36 29.45
CA VAL A 446 43.31 -17.85 30.82
C VAL A 446 43.94 -16.76 31.66
N LEU A 447 44.95 -16.06 31.13
CA LEU A 447 45.57 -14.90 31.77
C LEU A 447 44.55 -13.77 32.04
N ALA A 448 43.67 -13.47 31.07
CA ALA A 448 42.59 -12.49 31.28
C ALA A 448 41.64 -12.89 32.42
N SER A 449 41.28 -14.18 32.53
CA SER A 449 40.45 -14.68 33.63
C SER A 449 41.16 -14.63 34.99
N LEU A 450 42.46 -14.92 35.03
CA LEU A 450 43.32 -14.80 36.23
C LEU A 450 43.44 -13.35 36.69
N ILE A 451 43.58 -12.41 35.75
CA ILE A 451 43.60 -10.96 36.03
C ILE A 451 42.25 -10.51 36.62
N LYS A 452 41.12 -10.94 36.05
CA LYS A 452 39.78 -10.66 36.61
C LYS A 452 39.59 -11.20 38.03
N LEU A 453 40.24 -12.31 38.38
CA LEU A 453 40.20 -12.89 39.73
C LEU A 453 41.11 -12.19 40.76
N GLY A 454 41.91 -11.21 40.33
CA GLY A 454 42.84 -10.50 41.20
C GLY A 454 44.12 -11.29 41.53
N HIS A 455 44.48 -12.28 40.71
CA HIS A 455 45.73 -13.03 40.85
C HIS A 455 46.85 -12.41 40.01
N ALA A 456 47.34 -11.24 40.45
CA ALA A 456 48.57 -10.65 39.91
C ALA A 456 49.85 -11.35 40.40
N THR A 457 49.75 -12.46 41.16
CA THR A 457 50.88 -13.08 41.87
C THR A 457 51.21 -14.50 41.42
N LEU A 458 50.67 -14.94 40.30
CA LEU A 458 50.99 -16.24 39.68
C LEU A 458 51.60 -16.10 38.28
N ALA A 459 52.06 -14.91 37.88
CA ALA A 459 53.06 -14.83 36.83
C ALA A 459 54.37 -15.38 37.43
N PRO A 460 54.88 -16.55 37.00
CA PRO A 460 56.29 -16.81 37.18
C PRO A 460 57.02 -15.80 36.29
N ASP A 461 58.16 -15.33 36.78
CA ASP A 461 59.04 -14.36 36.15
C ASP A 461 59.04 -14.48 34.61
N ILE A 462 58.41 -13.51 33.94
CA ILE A 462 58.84 -13.10 32.60
C ILE A 462 60.11 -12.28 32.85
N GLY A 463 61.17 -13.00 33.22
CA GLY A 463 62.53 -12.52 33.13
C GLY A 463 62.94 -12.60 31.67
N ASP A 464 63.35 -11.45 31.14
CA ASP A 464 64.22 -11.24 29.99
C ASP A 464 64.16 -12.30 28.87
N PHE A 465 63.46 -11.98 27.78
CA PHE A 465 64.03 -11.93 26.42
C PHE A 465 63.09 -11.19 25.45
#